data_AF-A0A8V0YXY0-F1
#
_entry.id   AF-A0A8V0YXY0-F1
#
_cell.length_a   1.000
_cell.length_b   1.000
_cell.length_c   1.000
_cell.angle_alpha   90.00
_cell.angle_beta   90.00
_cell.angle_gamma   90.00
#
_symmetry.space_group_name_H-M   'P 1'
#
loop_
_entity.id
_entity.type
_entity.pdbx_description
1 polymer ?
#
loop_
_entity_poly.entity_id
_entity_poly.type
_entity_poly.pdbx_seq_one_letter_code
_entity_poly.pdbx_strand_id
1 'polypeptide(L)'
;MQIVSILRSSCLHVSEAVLGGYRGPAAPRASCKVHPPHAFCWGGFGTHHLQRALCSPRPCAVCTHRAVRTVPRLRARSRRRKRRRRKRRWLRAWLSAAAMDSSGKEREAVQLMAEAEKRVKGSHSFLRGLFGGNTRVEEACEMYTRAANMFKIAKNWSAAGNAFCQAAKLHMQLQSKHDSATSFVDAGNAYKKADPQEAINCLNAAIDIYTDMGRFTIAAKHHITIAEIYEAELVDIEKAIAHYEQAADYYKGEESNSSANKCLLKVAAYAAQLEQYQKAIEIYEQVGTNTMDNPLLKYSAKEYFFKAALCHFIVDELNAKLALEKYEEMFPAFTDSRECKLLKKLLEAHEEQNSEAYTEAVKEFDSISRLDQWLTTMLLRIKKSIQGEGDGDLK
;
A
#
# COMPACT_ATOMS: atom_id res chain seq x y z
N MET A 1 23.69 -40.94 -8.69
CA MET A 1 22.98 -40.24 -9.78
C MET A 1 21.50 -40.09 -9.44
N GLN A 2 21.24 -39.30 -8.41
CA GLN A 2 19.96 -38.66 -8.09
C GLN A 2 20.25 -37.15 -8.13
N ILE A 3 19.20 -36.31 -8.21
CA ILE A 3 19.20 -34.86 -8.45
C ILE A 3 19.16 -34.51 -9.95
N VAL A 4 17.94 -34.35 -10.49
CA VAL A 4 17.48 -33.21 -11.35
C VAL A 4 15.93 -33.25 -11.49
N SER A 5 15.23 -34.34 -11.11
CA SER A 5 13.79 -34.47 -11.43
C SER A 5 12.76 -33.82 -10.48
N ILE A 6 13.14 -32.97 -9.52
CA ILE A 6 12.20 -32.47 -8.48
C ILE A 6 11.91 -30.95 -8.53
N LEU A 7 12.61 -30.14 -9.33
CA LEU A 7 12.48 -28.67 -9.30
C LEU A 7 11.62 -28.03 -10.41
N ARG A 8 10.61 -28.73 -10.96
CA ARG A 8 9.72 -28.16 -11.99
C ARG A 8 8.22 -28.17 -11.72
N SER A 9 7.77 -28.64 -10.55
CA SER A 9 6.34 -28.71 -10.21
C SER A 9 5.83 -27.63 -9.24
N SER A 10 6.67 -26.72 -8.75
CA SER A 10 6.26 -25.78 -7.67
C SER A 10 6.04 -24.31 -8.09
N CYS A 11 6.04 -23.96 -9.38
CA CYS A 11 5.74 -22.58 -9.84
C CYS A 11 4.36 -22.40 -10.47
N LEU A 12 3.42 -23.29 -10.14
CA LEU A 12 2.02 -23.22 -10.56
C LEU A 12 1.14 -23.29 -9.32
N HIS A 13 1.23 -22.30 -8.45
CA HIS A 13 0.21 -21.82 -7.50
C HIS A 13 0.81 -20.54 -6.88
N VAL A 14 -0.01 -19.52 -6.59
CA VAL A 14 0.38 -18.16 -6.14
C VAL A 14 0.66 -17.16 -7.27
N SER A 15 -0.42 -16.72 -7.92
CA SER A 15 -0.62 -15.32 -8.36
C SER A 15 -2.03 -15.19 -8.95
N GLU A 16 -3.04 -15.40 -8.12
CA GLU A 16 -4.42 -15.00 -8.40
C GLU A 16 -5.03 -14.44 -7.11
N ALA A 17 -4.65 -13.22 -6.77
CA ALA A 17 -5.39 -12.32 -5.91
C ALA A 17 -4.84 -10.91 -6.13
N VAL A 18 -5.72 -9.91 -6.02
CA VAL A 18 -5.45 -8.46 -6.18
C VAL A 18 -5.40 -7.97 -7.64
N LEU A 19 -6.58 -7.66 -8.18
CA LEU A 19 -6.99 -6.29 -8.49
C LEU A 19 -8.37 -6.31 -9.16
N GLY A 20 -9.40 -6.12 -8.34
CA GLY A 20 -10.74 -5.73 -8.80
C GLY A 20 -10.81 -4.23 -9.08
N GLY A 21 -11.72 -3.88 -10.00
CA GLY A 21 -12.53 -2.66 -9.89
C GLY A 21 -11.99 -1.38 -10.51
N TYR A 22 -12.17 -1.19 -11.82
CA TYR A 22 -12.59 0.11 -12.36
C TYR A 22 -13.61 -0.12 -13.49
N ARG A 23 -14.85 0.30 -13.24
CA ARG A 23 -15.96 0.34 -14.21
C ARG A 23 -16.04 1.75 -14.82
N GLY A 24 -16.17 1.78 -16.16
CA GLY A 24 -16.88 2.81 -16.93
C GLY A 24 -16.01 3.69 -17.84
N PRO A 25 -16.56 4.34 -18.89
CA PRO A 25 -17.77 4.05 -19.66
C PRO A 25 -17.48 3.74 -21.14
N ALA A 26 -18.52 3.29 -21.85
CA ALA A 26 -18.51 3.03 -23.29
C ALA A 26 -18.59 4.32 -24.13
N ALA A 27 -17.82 4.40 -25.23
CA ALA A 27 -18.14 5.04 -26.52
C ALA A 27 -16.88 5.02 -27.45
N PRO A 28 -16.95 5.45 -28.72
CA PRO A 28 -17.67 4.85 -29.84
C PRO A 28 -16.70 4.43 -30.98
N ARG A 29 -17.24 3.83 -32.03
CA ARG A 29 -16.54 3.56 -33.29
C ARG A 29 -16.02 4.88 -33.90
N ALA A 30 -14.73 4.96 -34.20
CA ALA A 30 -14.18 5.98 -35.08
C ALA A 30 -13.16 5.36 -36.04
N SER A 31 -13.53 5.43 -37.32
CA SER A 31 -12.72 5.11 -38.47
C SER A 31 -11.74 6.25 -38.71
N CYS A 32 -10.43 6.02 -38.63
CA CYS A 32 -9.45 6.97 -39.15
C CYS A 32 -8.44 6.26 -40.05
N LYS A 33 -8.58 6.54 -41.35
CA LYS A 33 -7.57 6.35 -42.39
C LYS A 33 -6.31 7.13 -42.00
N VAL A 34 -5.14 6.50 -42.14
CA VAL A 34 -3.86 7.21 -42.20
C VAL A 34 -3.08 6.65 -43.38
N HIS A 35 -2.82 7.51 -44.37
CA HIS A 35 -1.88 7.29 -45.47
C HIS A 35 -0.43 7.23 -44.95
N PRO A 36 0.49 6.51 -45.61
CA PRO A 36 1.89 6.43 -45.21
C PRO A 36 2.71 7.58 -45.80
N PRO A 37 3.84 7.98 -45.20
CA PRO A 37 4.83 8.77 -45.90
C PRO A 37 5.89 7.88 -46.58
N HIS A 38 6.15 8.28 -47.82
CA HIS A 38 7.31 8.07 -48.68
C HIS A 38 8.58 7.47 -48.03
N ALA A 39 9.11 6.42 -48.67
CA ALA A 39 10.52 6.07 -48.61
C ALA A 39 11.12 6.08 -50.03
N PHE A 40 12.21 6.82 -50.14
CA PHE A 40 13.01 7.11 -51.32
C PHE A 40 13.75 5.87 -51.89
N CYS A 41 13.91 5.91 -53.21
CA CYS A 41 14.92 5.31 -54.11
C CYS A 41 16.37 5.31 -53.54
N TRP A 42 17.38 4.51 -53.93
CA TRP A 42 17.70 3.78 -55.18
C TRP A 42 18.94 2.85 -55.00
N GLY A 43 19.20 1.99 -56.01
CA GLY A 43 20.50 1.38 -56.36
C GLY A 43 20.58 -0.13 -56.09
N GLY A 44 20.90 -1.05 -57.02
CA GLY A 44 21.55 -1.00 -58.33
C GLY A 44 22.57 -2.18 -58.42
N PHE A 45 22.80 -2.75 -59.61
CA PHE A 45 23.60 -3.97 -59.97
C PHE A 45 22.81 -5.31 -59.89
N GLY A 46 22.54 -6.09 -60.95
CA GLY A 46 23.32 -6.44 -62.17
C GLY A 46 24.24 -7.63 -61.84
N THR A 47 24.26 -8.83 -62.45
CA THR A 47 23.92 -9.30 -63.81
C THR A 47 24.03 -10.85 -63.91
N HIS A 48 23.51 -11.44 -65.00
CA HIS A 48 23.83 -12.74 -65.67
C HIS A 48 23.36 -14.09 -65.07
N HIS A 49 22.41 -14.78 -65.73
CA HIS A 49 22.71 -15.80 -66.76
C HIS A 49 21.43 -16.42 -67.38
N LEU A 50 21.41 -16.52 -68.71
CA LEU A 50 20.52 -17.36 -69.53
C LEU A 50 20.77 -18.86 -69.29
N GLN A 51 19.75 -19.73 -69.33
CA GLN A 51 19.40 -20.61 -70.48
C GLN A 51 18.38 -21.71 -70.12
N ARG A 52 17.37 -21.89 -71.02
CA ARG A 52 16.63 -23.13 -71.40
C ARG A 52 15.88 -23.93 -70.29
N ALA A 53 14.81 -24.68 -70.54
CA ALA A 53 13.74 -24.78 -71.54
C ALA A 53 12.80 -25.89 -71.02
N LEU A 54 11.60 -25.98 -71.61
CA LEU A 54 10.74 -27.18 -71.75
C LEU A 54 9.56 -27.42 -70.78
N CYS A 55 8.42 -27.56 -71.47
CA CYS A 55 7.32 -28.50 -71.27
C CYS A 55 6.25 -28.24 -70.22
N SER A 56 5.10 -27.75 -70.72
CA SER A 56 3.76 -28.14 -70.27
C SER A 56 3.58 -29.67 -70.26
N PRO A 57 2.73 -30.23 -69.38
CA PRO A 57 1.37 -30.54 -69.84
C PRO A 57 0.27 -30.25 -68.80
N ARG A 58 -0.94 -29.99 -69.30
CA ARG A 58 -2.18 -29.95 -68.51
C ARG A 58 -2.45 -31.33 -67.85
N PRO A 59 -3.09 -31.37 -66.68
CA PRO A 59 -3.93 -32.51 -66.32
C PRO A 59 -5.41 -32.12 -66.21
N CYS A 60 -6.22 -32.97 -66.84
CA CYS A 60 -7.66 -33.08 -66.71
C CYS A 60 -8.11 -33.40 -65.28
N ALA A 61 -9.41 -33.17 -65.07
CA ALA A 61 -10.17 -33.35 -63.87
C ALA A 61 -10.18 -34.79 -63.31
N VAL A 62 -10.72 -34.90 -62.08
CA VAL A 62 -11.04 -36.10 -61.29
C VAL A 62 -9.98 -36.50 -60.26
N CYS A 63 -10.03 -35.84 -59.09
CA CYS A 63 -9.84 -36.46 -57.76
C CYS A 63 -10.11 -35.43 -56.64
N THR A 64 -11.21 -34.69 -56.72
CA THR A 64 -11.71 -33.87 -55.63
C THR A 64 -12.73 -34.67 -54.85
N HIS A 65 -12.41 -35.20 -53.66
CA HIS A 65 -13.38 -35.18 -52.56
C HIS A 65 -12.93 -35.53 -51.13
N ARG A 66 -11.67 -35.92 -50.84
CA ARG A 66 -11.31 -36.34 -49.46
C ARG A 66 -10.15 -35.64 -48.74
N ALA A 67 -9.50 -34.64 -49.33
CA ALA A 67 -8.36 -33.96 -48.70
C ALA A 67 -8.60 -32.49 -48.25
N VAL A 68 -9.80 -31.93 -48.43
CA VAL A 68 -9.98 -30.46 -48.34
C VAL A 68 -10.45 -29.96 -46.96
N ARG A 69 -10.89 -30.82 -46.03
CA ARG A 69 -11.41 -30.36 -44.72
C ARG A 69 -10.40 -30.30 -43.56
N THR A 70 -9.21 -30.88 -43.68
CA THR A 70 -8.16 -30.84 -42.63
C THR A 70 -7.16 -29.68 -42.79
N VAL A 71 -6.90 -29.26 -44.04
CA VAL A 71 -5.92 -28.21 -44.37
C VAL A 71 -6.31 -26.81 -43.81
N PRO A 72 -7.57 -26.35 -43.84
CA PRO A 72 -7.94 -25.04 -43.30
C PRO A 72 -7.81 -24.95 -41.77
N ARG A 73 -8.16 -26.03 -41.04
CA ARG A 73 -8.03 -26.10 -39.58
C ARG A 73 -6.56 -26.17 -39.13
N LEU A 74 -5.70 -26.87 -39.85
CA LEU A 74 -4.25 -26.90 -39.60
C LEU A 74 -3.57 -25.57 -39.96
N ARG A 75 -3.96 -24.91 -41.06
CA ARG A 75 -3.49 -23.56 -41.42
C ARG A 75 -3.97 -22.49 -40.44
N ALA A 76 -5.18 -22.59 -39.90
CA ALA A 76 -5.67 -21.69 -38.86
C ALA A 76 -4.94 -21.89 -37.52
N ARG A 77 -4.68 -23.14 -37.11
CA ARG A 77 -3.84 -23.45 -35.93
C ARG A 77 -2.39 -22.96 -36.12
N SER A 78 -1.81 -23.10 -37.31
CA SER A 78 -0.45 -22.62 -37.59
C SER A 78 -0.36 -21.08 -37.63
N ARG A 79 -1.37 -20.39 -38.18
CA ARG A 79 -1.48 -18.92 -38.14
C ARG A 79 -1.68 -18.39 -36.71
N ARG A 80 -2.50 -19.04 -35.88
CA ARG A 80 -2.65 -18.71 -34.44
C ARG A 80 -1.33 -18.96 -33.67
N ARG A 81 -0.61 -20.05 -33.95
CA ARG A 81 0.72 -20.32 -33.38
C ARG A 81 1.76 -19.28 -33.82
N LYS A 82 1.77 -18.86 -35.10
CA LYS A 82 2.65 -17.79 -35.60
C LYS A 82 2.34 -16.43 -34.98
N ARG A 83 1.06 -16.05 -34.82
CA ARG A 83 0.66 -14.82 -34.10
C ARG A 83 1.08 -14.84 -32.63
N ARG A 84 0.89 -15.97 -31.92
CA ARG A 84 1.37 -16.15 -30.54
C ARG A 84 2.90 -16.05 -30.45
N ARG A 85 3.65 -16.65 -31.39
CA ARG A 85 5.12 -16.54 -31.45
C ARG A 85 5.58 -15.11 -31.74
N ARG A 86 4.94 -14.39 -32.67
CA ARG A 86 5.23 -12.97 -32.93
C ARG A 86 4.92 -12.09 -31.71
N LYS A 87 3.78 -12.28 -31.05
CA LYS A 87 3.45 -11.57 -29.81
C LYS A 87 4.47 -11.84 -28.69
N ARG A 88 4.91 -13.10 -28.53
CA ARG A 88 5.98 -13.46 -27.57
C ARG A 88 7.36 -12.90 -27.93
N ARG A 89 7.68 -12.78 -29.22
CA ARG A 89 8.95 -12.19 -29.67
C ARG A 89 8.94 -10.67 -29.51
N TRP A 90 7.80 -10.03 -29.81
CA TRP A 90 7.58 -8.61 -29.59
C TRP A 90 7.60 -8.27 -28.08
N LEU A 91 6.92 -9.05 -27.24
CA LEU A 91 6.98 -8.90 -25.78
C LEU A 91 8.41 -9.06 -25.24
N ARG A 92 9.18 -10.03 -25.73
CA ARG A 92 10.59 -10.19 -25.31
C ARG A 92 11.49 -9.06 -25.78
N ALA A 93 11.30 -8.59 -27.02
CA ALA A 93 12.04 -7.44 -27.53
C ALA A 93 11.69 -6.15 -26.76
N TRP A 94 10.41 -5.93 -26.46
CA TRP A 94 9.94 -4.81 -25.66
C TRP A 94 10.46 -4.85 -24.22
N LEU A 95 10.41 -6.02 -23.56
CA LEU A 95 10.98 -6.20 -22.22
C LEU A 95 12.50 -6.00 -22.20
N SER A 96 13.22 -6.47 -23.22
CA SER A 96 14.68 -6.29 -23.31
C SER A 96 15.04 -4.81 -23.56
N ALA A 97 14.29 -4.11 -24.42
CA ALA A 97 14.48 -2.69 -24.65
C ALA A 97 14.15 -1.86 -23.39
N ALA A 98 13.09 -2.20 -22.66
CA ALA A 98 12.72 -1.54 -21.42
C ALA A 98 13.76 -1.76 -20.30
N ALA A 99 14.35 -2.97 -20.20
CA ALA A 99 15.40 -3.25 -19.24
C ALA A 99 16.72 -2.49 -19.58
N MET A 100 17.07 -2.40 -20.87
CA MET A 100 18.24 -1.62 -21.30
C MET A 100 18.06 -0.12 -21.02
N ASP A 101 16.88 0.46 -21.28
CA ASP A 101 16.56 1.86 -20.97
C ASP A 101 16.61 2.16 -19.45
N SER A 102 16.15 1.22 -18.61
CA SER A 102 16.27 1.31 -17.15
C SER A 102 17.73 1.37 -16.71
N SER A 103 18.58 0.48 -17.24
CA SER A 103 20.00 0.41 -16.89
C SER A 103 20.83 1.62 -17.37
N GLY A 104 20.41 2.26 -18.47
CA GLY A 104 21.03 3.51 -18.95
C GLY A 104 20.76 4.66 -17.99
N LYS A 105 19.51 4.81 -17.57
CA LYS A 105 19.08 5.85 -16.62
C LYS A 105 19.72 5.71 -15.24
N GLU A 106 19.95 4.49 -14.77
CA GLU A 106 20.70 4.27 -13.53
C GLU A 106 22.15 4.76 -13.63
N ARG A 107 22.82 4.52 -14.77
CA ARG A 107 24.20 4.97 -14.97
C ARG A 107 24.29 6.48 -15.05
N GLU A 108 23.36 7.12 -15.76
CA GLU A 108 23.24 8.58 -15.81
C GLU A 108 23.00 9.17 -14.41
N ALA A 109 22.12 8.54 -13.62
CA ALA A 109 21.86 8.96 -12.24
C ALA A 109 23.13 8.86 -11.36
N VAL A 110 23.89 7.76 -11.44
CA VAL A 110 25.15 7.60 -10.71
C VAL A 110 26.19 8.65 -11.13
N GLN A 111 26.26 9.01 -12.42
CA GLN A 111 27.15 10.08 -12.89
C GLN A 111 26.76 11.43 -12.31
N LEU A 112 25.46 11.77 -12.32
CA LEU A 112 24.96 13.00 -11.71
C LEU A 112 25.25 13.08 -10.20
N MET A 113 25.12 11.96 -9.48
CA MET A 113 25.49 11.87 -8.06
C MET A 113 26.97 12.19 -7.84
N ALA A 114 27.85 11.61 -8.66
CA ALA A 114 29.30 11.81 -8.55
C ALA A 114 29.70 13.24 -8.92
N GLU A 115 29.04 13.86 -9.90
CA GLU A 115 29.25 15.27 -10.24
C GLU A 115 28.77 16.20 -9.13
N ALA A 116 27.60 15.92 -8.54
CA ALA A 116 27.08 16.68 -7.40
C ALA A 116 28.04 16.61 -6.20
N GLU A 117 28.57 15.43 -5.89
CA GLU A 117 29.54 15.24 -4.80
C GLU A 117 30.83 16.03 -5.03
N LYS A 118 31.34 16.06 -6.27
CA LYS A 118 32.51 16.88 -6.64
C LYS A 118 32.23 18.37 -6.46
N ARG A 119 31.02 18.84 -6.77
CA ARG A 119 30.64 20.25 -6.57
C ARG A 119 30.56 20.62 -5.09
N VAL A 120 30.04 19.72 -4.25
CA VAL A 120 30.01 19.90 -2.79
C VAL A 120 31.43 19.91 -2.21
N LYS A 121 32.27 18.93 -2.57
CA LYS A 121 33.66 18.81 -2.05
C LYS A 121 34.62 19.88 -2.59
N GLY A 122 34.39 20.39 -3.80
CA GLY A 122 35.14 21.52 -4.39
C GLY A 122 35.00 22.84 -3.61
N SER A 123 34.19 22.86 -2.55
CA SER A 123 34.06 23.93 -1.56
C SER A 123 35.28 24.09 -0.64
N HIS A 124 36.08 23.03 -0.43
CA HIS A 124 37.22 23.06 0.52
C HIS A 124 38.54 23.67 -0.01
N SER A 125 38.61 24.07 -1.29
CA SER A 125 39.80 24.72 -1.84
C SER A 125 39.91 26.18 -1.36
N PHE A 126 40.86 26.40 -0.44
CA PHE A 126 41.25 27.60 0.32
C PHE A 126 41.21 28.99 -0.39
N LEU A 127 41.07 29.07 -1.71
CA LEU A 127 41.09 30.33 -2.48
C LEU A 127 39.71 30.79 -3.01
N ARG A 128 38.59 30.18 -2.60
CA ARG A 128 37.24 30.45 -3.18
C ARG A 128 36.16 30.81 -2.13
N GLY A 129 36.56 31.40 -1.01
CA GLY A 129 35.74 31.53 0.22
C GLY A 129 34.90 32.79 0.42
N LEU A 130 34.82 33.76 -0.52
CA LEU A 130 34.22 35.07 -0.18
C LEU A 130 32.86 35.42 -0.80
N PHE A 131 32.39 34.81 -1.91
CA PHE A 131 31.15 35.32 -2.58
C PHE A 131 30.38 34.30 -3.44
N GLY A 132 30.19 33.05 -2.99
CA GLY A 132 29.36 32.11 -3.78
C GLY A 132 29.37 30.63 -3.35
N GLY A 133 29.36 30.35 -2.05
CA GLY A 133 29.28 28.98 -1.51
C GLY A 133 27.89 28.37 -1.61
N ASN A 134 26.85 29.13 -1.23
CA ASN A 134 25.46 28.64 -1.16
C ASN A 134 24.90 28.21 -2.53
N THR A 135 25.14 29.00 -3.58
CA THR A 135 24.63 28.69 -4.93
C THR A 135 25.14 27.37 -5.48
N ARG A 136 26.35 26.93 -5.10
CA ARG A 136 26.90 25.63 -5.55
C ARG A 136 26.30 24.46 -4.79
N VAL A 137 25.98 24.66 -3.51
CA VAL A 137 25.32 23.63 -2.71
C VAL A 137 23.86 23.49 -3.18
N GLU A 138 23.19 24.59 -3.54
CA GLU A 138 21.87 24.58 -4.16
C GLU A 138 21.86 23.81 -5.49
N GLU A 139 22.79 24.13 -6.39
CA GLU A 139 22.94 23.37 -7.65
C GLU A 139 23.21 21.88 -7.40
N ALA A 140 24.02 21.55 -6.41
CA ALA A 140 24.27 20.16 -6.05
C ALA A 140 23.00 19.46 -5.53
N CYS A 141 22.19 20.12 -4.70
CA CYS A 141 20.89 19.59 -4.27
C CYS A 141 19.99 19.25 -5.46
N GLU A 142 19.87 20.17 -6.43
CA GLU A 142 19.06 19.93 -7.64
C GLU A 142 19.59 18.74 -8.45
N MET A 143 20.91 18.58 -8.54
CA MET A 143 21.54 17.43 -9.20
C MET A 143 21.22 16.10 -8.47
N TYR A 144 21.28 16.09 -7.14
CA TYR A 144 20.88 14.93 -6.33
C TYR A 144 19.40 14.58 -6.51
N THR A 145 18.51 15.57 -6.48
CA THR A 145 17.05 15.38 -6.71
C THR A 145 16.77 14.85 -8.11
N ARG A 146 17.48 15.35 -9.13
CA ARG A 146 17.36 14.85 -10.51
C ARG A 146 17.83 13.40 -10.64
N ALA A 147 18.97 13.06 -10.04
CA ALA A 147 19.47 11.69 -10.01
C ALA A 147 18.49 10.76 -9.28
N ALA A 148 17.93 11.19 -8.15
CA ALA A 148 16.95 10.43 -7.39
C ALA A 148 15.66 10.14 -8.20
N ASN A 149 15.19 11.12 -8.97
CA ASN A 149 14.07 10.92 -9.90
C ASN A 149 14.39 9.92 -11.03
N MET A 150 15.61 9.93 -11.54
CA MET A 150 16.07 8.92 -12.51
C MET A 150 16.12 7.52 -11.89
N PHE A 151 16.60 7.38 -10.64
CA PHE A 151 16.55 6.12 -9.91
C PHE A 151 15.11 5.63 -9.66
N LYS A 152 14.16 6.54 -9.39
CA LYS A 152 12.72 6.21 -9.30
C LYS A 152 12.18 5.64 -10.62
N ILE A 153 12.57 6.20 -11.77
CA ILE A 153 12.17 5.69 -13.10
C ILE A 153 12.75 4.29 -13.32
N ALA A 154 14.00 4.07 -12.91
CA ALA A 154 14.65 2.78 -12.97
C ALA A 154 14.12 1.75 -11.95
N LYS A 155 13.23 2.17 -11.04
CA LYS A 155 12.68 1.37 -9.91
C LYS A 155 13.74 0.91 -8.91
N ASN A 156 14.89 1.58 -8.88
CA ASN A 156 15.90 1.36 -7.86
C ASN A 156 15.59 2.27 -6.66
N TRP A 157 14.69 1.81 -5.79
CA TRP A 157 14.13 2.60 -4.71
C TRP A 157 15.14 2.89 -3.59
N SER A 158 16.03 1.94 -3.25
CA SER A 158 17.08 2.16 -2.22
C SER A 158 18.09 3.22 -2.66
N ALA A 159 18.56 3.18 -3.92
CA ALA A 159 19.48 4.20 -4.44
C ALA A 159 18.80 5.58 -4.56
N ALA A 160 17.52 5.61 -4.94
CA ALA A 160 16.73 6.85 -4.97
C ALA A 160 16.62 7.48 -3.57
N GLY A 161 16.28 6.67 -2.55
CA GLY A 161 16.20 7.12 -1.17
C GLY A 161 17.53 7.72 -0.69
N ASN A 162 18.65 7.03 -0.96
CA ASN A 162 19.98 7.52 -0.59
C ASN A 162 20.29 8.88 -1.23
N ALA A 163 19.94 9.04 -2.51
CA ALA A 163 20.13 10.29 -3.23
C ALA A 163 19.29 11.45 -2.64
N PHE A 164 18.03 11.20 -2.30
CA PHE A 164 17.19 12.19 -1.62
C PHE A 164 17.69 12.52 -0.21
N CYS A 165 18.21 11.56 0.56
CA CYS A 165 18.81 11.84 1.86
C CYS A 165 20.03 12.75 1.75
N GLN A 166 20.87 12.56 0.73
CA GLN A 166 22.01 13.45 0.49
C GLN A 166 21.53 14.86 0.10
N ALA A 167 20.53 14.97 -0.78
CA ALA A 167 19.91 16.26 -1.10
C ALA A 167 19.34 16.96 0.16
N ALA A 168 18.63 16.22 1.01
CA ALA A 168 18.01 16.74 2.22
C ALA A 168 19.04 17.26 3.23
N LYS A 169 20.16 16.55 3.40
CA LYS A 169 21.28 16.97 4.26
C LYS A 169 21.93 18.26 3.74
N LEU A 170 22.07 18.42 2.43
CA LEU A 170 22.61 19.65 1.83
C LEU A 170 21.62 20.82 1.97
N HIS A 171 20.31 20.57 1.79
CA HIS A 171 19.28 21.58 2.07
C HIS A 171 19.29 22.04 3.54
N MET A 172 19.63 21.15 4.47
CA MET A 172 19.78 21.50 5.89
C MET A 172 20.99 22.42 6.12
N GLN A 173 22.11 22.18 5.41
CA GLN A 173 23.29 23.06 5.46
C GLN A 173 22.99 24.46 4.89
N LEU A 174 22.12 24.54 3.89
CA LEU A 174 21.64 25.79 3.30
C LEU A 174 20.64 26.55 4.18
N GLN A 175 20.26 26.00 5.34
CA GLN A 175 19.19 26.49 6.22
C GLN A 175 17.79 26.53 5.59
N SER A 176 17.58 25.89 4.43
CA SER A 176 16.26 25.71 3.80
C SER A 176 15.50 24.55 4.45
N LYS A 177 15.00 24.76 5.68
CA LYS A 177 14.29 23.74 6.47
C LYS A 177 13.11 23.10 5.71
N HIS A 178 12.29 23.91 5.05
CA HIS A 178 11.10 23.43 4.32
C HIS A 178 11.46 22.44 3.20
N ASP A 179 12.47 22.77 2.40
CA ASP A 179 12.89 21.96 1.25
C ASP A 179 13.64 20.71 1.70
N SER A 180 14.39 20.81 2.81
CA SER A 180 15.02 19.67 3.47
C SER A 180 13.96 18.66 3.94
N ALA A 181 12.93 19.12 4.66
CA ALA A 181 11.84 18.26 5.13
C ALA A 181 11.12 17.57 3.97
N THR A 182 10.81 18.31 2.90
CA THR A 182 10.16 17.75 1.70
C THR A 182 11.03 16.68 1.04
N SER A 183 12.35 16.91 0.96
CA SER A 183 13.31 15.94 0.42
C SER A 183 13.40 14.67 1.28
N PHE A 184 13.34 14.80 2.61
CA PHE A 184 13.29 13.64 3.52
C PHE A 184 11.98 12.85 3.37
N VAL A 185 10.85 13.51 3.16
CA VAL A 185 9.57 12.84 2.86
C VAL A 185 9.65 12.07 1.54
N ASP A 186 10.25 12.66 0.51
CA ASP A 186 10.47 11.98 -0.78
C ASP A 186 11.42 10.77 -0.65
N ALA A 187 12.46 10.88 0.20
CA ALA A 187 13.31 9.75 0.56
C ALA A 187 12.50 8.66 1.26
N GLY A 188 11.70 9.00 2.27
CA GLY A 188 10.83 8.08 3.00
C GLY A 188 9.85 7.35 2.07
N ASN A 189 9.25 8.06 1.10
CA ASN A 189 8.37 7.46 0.09
C ASN A 189 9.09 6.47 -0.84
N ALA A 190 10.37 6.70 -1.14
CA ALA A 190 11.18 5.76 -1.90
C ALA A 190 11.53 4.53 -1.04
N TYR A 191 12.03 4.75 0.18
CA TYR A 191 12.39 3.66 1.09
C TYR A 191 11.20 2.82 1.54
N LYS A 192 9.99 3.36 1.63
CA LYS A 192 8.78 2.58 1.95
C LYS A 192 8.58 1.36 1.03
N LYS A 193 9.14 1.37 -0.18
CA LYS A 193 9.08 0.25 -1.14
C LYS A 193 10.31 -0.66 -1.14
N ALA A 194 11.38 -0.27 -0.47
CA ALA A 194 12.64 -0.99 -0.42
C ALA A 194 12.95 -1.46 1.00
N ASP A 195 13.12 -0.52 1.91
CA ASP A 195 13.64 -0.72 3.26
C ASP A 195 12.77 0.08 4.26
N PRO A 196 11.85 -0.57 4.99
CA PRO A 196 10.90 0.13 5.86
C PRO A 196 11.57 0.82 7.07
N GLN A 197 12.69 0.29 7.57
CA GLN A 197 13.44 0.88 8.68
C GLN A 197 14.06 2.24 8.31
N GLU A 198 14.73 2.32 7.16
CA GLU A 198 15.30 3.58 6.68
C GLU A 198 14.22 4.60 6.31
N ALA A 199 13.05 4.13 5.86
CA ALA A 199 11.90 5.00 5.63
C ALA A 199 11.46 5.71 6.92
N ILE A 200 11.41 4.99 8.05
CA ILE A 200 11.05 5.54 9.35
C ILE A 200 12.09 6.56 9.82
N ASN A 201 13.38 6.25 9.70
CA ASN A 201 14.45 7.19 10.04
C ASN A 201 14.34 8.50 9.25
N CYS A 202 14.06 8.42 7.95
CA CYS A 202 13.88 9.59 7.10
C CYS A 202 12.62 10.40 7.48
N LEU A 203 11.51 9.71 7.78
CA LEU A 203 10.27 10.37 8.17
C LEU A 203 10.36 11.01 9.56
N ASN A 204 11.08 10.40 10.51
CA ASN A 204 11.37 11.00 11.82
C ASN A 204 12.19 12.29 11.65
N ALA A 205 13.24 12.27 10.83
CA ALA A 205 14.01 13.48 10.52
C ALA A 205 13.13 14.58 9.89
N ALA A 206 12.17 14.22 9.03
CA ALA A 206 11.22 15.19 8.48
C ALA A 206 10.27 15.75 9.55
N ILE A 207 9.80 14.91 10.47
CA ILE A 207 8.93 15.32 11.59
C ILE A 207 9.64 16.32 12.50
N ASP A 208 10.91 16.06 12.86
CA ASP A 208 11.70 16.98 13.69
C ASP A 208 11.80 18.36 13.03
N ILE A 209 12.00 18.40 11.70
CA ILE A 209 12.04 19.67 10.97
C ILE A 209 10.66 20.34 10.92
N TYR A 210 9.58 19.58 10.70
CA TYR A 210 8.22 20.16 10.66
C TYR A 210 7.72 20.63 12.01
N THR A 211 8.11 19.97 13.11
CA THR A 211 7.80 20.39 14.48
C THR A 211 8.58 21.64 14.86
N ASP A 212 9.87 21.73 14.51
CA ASP A 212 10.69 22.95 14.62
C ASP A 212 10.08 24.16 13.89
N MET A 213 9.41 23.91 12.76
CA MET A 213 8.75 24.93 11.95
C MET A 213 7.35 25.30 12.47
N GLY A 214 6.83 24.62 13.51
CA GLY A 214 5.47 24.81 14.01
C GLY A 214 4.37 24.26 13.09
N ARG A 215 4.69 23.33 12.18
CA ARG A 215 3.75 22.73 11.22
C ARG A 215 3.23 21.38 11.71
N PHE A 216 2.52 21.39 12.84
CA PHE A 216 2.06 20.18 13.54
C PHE A 216 1.07 19.34 12.71
N THR A 217 0.23 19.97 11.89
CA THR A 217 -0.70 19.25 10.99
C THR A 217 0.00 18.37 9.96
N ILE A 218 1.20 18.76 9.49
CA ILE A 218 1.98 17.97 8.54
C ILE A 218 2.78 16.91 9.29
N ALA A 219 3.38 17.26 10.42
CA ALA A 219 4.08 16.31 11.29
C ALA A 219 3.15 15.14 11.71
N ALA A 220 1.91 15.44 12.09
CA ALA A 220 0.91 14.43 12.45
C ALA A 220 0.59 13.47 11.29
N LYS A 221 0.54 13.96 10.04
CA LYS A 221 0.36 13.09 8.85
C LYS A 221 1.53 12.12 8.68
N HIS A 222 2.74 12.58 8.92
CA HIS A 222 3.93 11.73 8.84
C HIS A 222 3.99 10.73 10.00
N HIS A 223 3.57 11.10 11.22
CA HIS A 223 3.41 10.14 12.32
C HIS A 223 2.40 9.03 12.00
N ILE A 224 1.25 9.36 11.41
CA ILE A 224 0.30 8.35 10.90
C ILE A 224 1.00 7.43 9.90
N THR A 225 1.76 7.99 8.96
CA THR A 225 2.45 7.22 7.91
C THR A 225 3.50 6.28 8.50
N ILE A 226 4.24 6.72 9.52
CA ILE A 226 5.19 5.88 10.26
C ILE A 226 4.48 4.74 10.97
N ALA A 227 3.37 5.04 11.65
CA ALA A 227 2.58 4.04 12.35
C ALA A 227 1.98 2.99 11.38
N GLU A 228 1.55 3.41 10.18
CA GLU A 228 1.12 2.49 9.11
C GLU A 228 2.26 1.59 8.60
N ILE A 229 3.51 2.07 8.58
CA ILE A 229 4.69 1.26 8.22
C ILE A 229 4.97 0.23 9.33
N TYR A 230 4.88 0.62 10.60
CA TYR A 230 5.00 -0.30 11.73
C TYR A 230 3.90 -1.36 11.74
N GLU A 231 2.66 -1.00 11.37
CA GLU A 231 1.54 -1.95 11.22
C GLU A 231 1.78 -2.95 10.09
N ALA A 232 2.15 -2.48 8.90
CA ALA A 232 2.15 -3.32 7.70
C ALA A 232 3.42 -4.15 7.51
N GLU A 233 4.60 -3.60 7.80
CA GLU A 233 5.89 -4.20 7.41
C GLU A 233 6.66 -4.78 8.59
N LEU A 234 6.61 -4.12 9.76
CA LEU A 234 7.43 -4.49 10.93
C LEU A 234 6.65 -5.23 12.02
N VAL A 235 5.33 -5.14 11.99
CA VAL A 235 4.40 -5.75 12.96
C VAL A 235 4.75 -5.39 14.41
N ASP A 236 5.28 -4.18 14.63
CA ASP A 236 5.59 -3.65 15.96
C ASP A 236 4.44 -2.74 16.39
N ILE A 237 3.43 -3.36 17.01
CA ILE A 237 2.15 -2.72 17.36
C ILE A 237 2.35 -1.70 18.50
N GLU A 238 3.27 -1.94 19.42
CA GLU A 238 3.54 -1.05 20.56
C GLU A 238 4.07 0.30 20.09
N LYS A 239 5.06 0.31 19.18
CA LYS A 239 5.58 1.57 18.62
C LYS A 239 4.57 2.24 17.70
N ALA A 240 3.77 1.48 16.98
CA ALA A 240 2.69 2.04 16.16
C ALA A 240 1.70 2.83 17.03
N ILE A 241 1.32 2.29 18.20
CA ILE A 241 0.45 2.98 19.16
C ILE A 241 1.06 4.31 19.60
N ALA A 242 2.32 4.32 20.04
CA ALA A 242 2.97 5.54 20.50
C ALA A 242 2.96 6.66 19.44
N HIS A 243 3.21 6.31 18.17
CA HIS A 243 3.15 7.27 17.07
C HIS A 243 1.73 7.72 16.71
N TYR A 244 0.73 6.83 16.81
CA TYR A 244 -0.67 7.23 16.60
C TYR A 244 -1.18 8.13 17.74
N GLU A 245 -0.75 7.91 18.98
CA GLU A 245 -1.06 8.78 20.12
C GLU A 245 -0.47 10.16 19.93
N GLN A 246 0.83 10.24 19.61
CA GLN A 246 1.48 11.52 19.32
C GLN A 246 0.81 12.27 18.15
N ALA A 247 0.40 11.55 17.09
CA ALA A 247 -0.36 12.14 16.00
C ALA A 247 -1.73 12.67 16.45
N ALA A 248 -2.43 11.94 17.32
CA ALA A 248 -3.72 12.35 17.85
C ALA A 248 -3.59 13.63 18.68
N ASP A 249 -2.57 13.73 19.51
CA ASP A 249 -2.30 14.91 20.34
C ASP A 249 -2.01 16.15 19.48
N TYR A 250 -1.23 16.01 18.41
CA TYR A 250 -1.01 17.11 17.46
C TYR A 250 -2.31 17.55 16.76
N TYR A 251 -3.17 16.62 16.34
CA TYR A 251 -4.45 17.00 15.74
C TYR A 251 -5.42 17.61 16.74
N LYS A 252 -5.38 17.18 18.01
CA LYS A 252 -6.20 17.74 19.08
C LYS A 252 -5.78 19.17 19.41
N GLY A 253 -4.47 19.45 19.42
CA GLY A 253 -3.94 20.80 19.62
C GLY A 253 -4.30 21.78 18.51
N GLU A 254 -4.44 21.29 17.27
CA GLU A 254 -4.85 22.08 16.09
C GLU A 254 -6.38 22.11 15.88
N GLU A 255 -7.16 21.71 16.89
CA GLU A 255 -8.64 21.64 16.87
C GLU A 255 -9.23 20.74 15.75
N SER A 256 -8.41 19.86 15.16
CA SER A 256 -8.82 18.93 14.10
C SER A 256 -9.40 17.64 14.67
N ASN A 257 -10.54 17.75 15.35
CA ASN A 257 -11.17 16.64 16.08
C ASN A 257 -11.46 15.41 15.22
N SER A 258 -11.90 15.58 13.97
CA SER A 258 -12.18 14.45 13.06
C SER A 258 -10.93 13.60 12.77
N SER A 259 -9.77 14.25 12.58
CA SER A 259 -8.50 13.57 12.30
C SER A 259 -7.92 12.95 13.57
N ALA A 260 -8.06 13.63 14.71
CA ALA A 260 -7.67 13.12 16.02
C ALA A 260 -8.45 11.83 16.35
N ASN A 261 -9.78 11.85 16.19
CA ASN A 261 -10.64 10.69 16.42
C ASN A 261 -10.22 9.50 15.55
N LYS A 262 -9.87 9.72 14.27
CA LYS A 262 -9.38 8.63 13.41
C LYS A 262 -8.11 7.97 13.95
N CYS A 263 -7.18 8.76 14.51
CA CYS A 263 -5.94 8.24 15.11
C CYS A 263 -6.24 7.51 16.43
N LEU A 264 -7.05 8.12 17.30
CA LEU A 264 -7.45 7.55 18.59
C LEU A 264 -8.17 6.21 18.43
N LEU A 265 -9.03 6.07 17.41
CA LEU A 265 -9.70 4.79 17.14
C LEU A 265 -8.72 3.68 16.73
N LYS A 266 -7.64 4.03 16.03
CA LYS A 266 -6.56 3.09 15.71
C LYS A 266 -5.78 2.72 16.97
N VAL A 267 -5.43 3.70 17.81
CA VAL A 267 -4.80 3.46 19.12
C VAL A 267 -5.62 2.49 19.95
N ALA A 268 -6.92 2.77 20.14
CA ALA A 268 -7.80 1.94 20.96
C ALA A 268 -7.94 0.51 20.39
N ALA A 269 -8.03 0.38 19.06
CA ALA A 269 -8.15 -0.93 18.41
C ALA A 269 -6.90 -1.81 18.65
N TYR A 270 -5.70 -1.22 18.54
CA TYR A 270 -4.43 -1.94 18.77
C TYR A 270 -4.16 -2.14 20.27
N ALA A 271 -4.50 -1.18 21.12
CA ALA A 271 -4.39 -1.32 22.58
C ALA A 271 -5.25 -2.49 23.09
N ALA A 272 -6.47 -2.66 22.55
CA ALA A 272 -7.31 -3.81 22.85
C ALA A 272 -6.69 -5.14 22.38
N GLN A 273 -5.96 -5.15 21.25
CA GLN A 273 -5.25 -6.35 20.80
C GLN A 273 -4.08 -6.72 21.73
N LEU A 274 -3.36 -5.72 22.25
CA LEU A 274 -2.29 -5.86 23.25
C LEU A 274 -2.78 -6.06 24.69
N GLU A 275 -4.07 -6.34 24.89
CA GLU A 275 -4.68 -6.60 26.21
C GLU A 275 -4.66 -5.39 27.17
N GLN A 276 -4.36 -4.19 26.67
CA GLN A 276 -4.48 -2.93 27.40
C GLN A 276 -5.92 -2.40 27.34
N TYR A 277 -6.86 -3.19 27.87
CA TYR A 277 -8.30 -2.89 27.80
C TYR A 277 -8.68 -1.59 28.50
N GLN A 278 -8.10 -1.31 29.68
CA GLN A 278 -8.38 -0.09 30.43
C GLN A 278 -8.07 1.18 29.62
N LYS A 279 -6.92 1.19 28.95
CA LYS A 279 -6.50 2.30 28.07
C LYS A 279 -7.43 2.43 26.86
N ALA A 280 -7.82 1.31 26.25
CA ALA A 280 -8.73 1.32 25.11
C ALA A 280 -10.13 1.85 25.47
N ILE A 281 -10.64 1.50 26.65
CA ILE A 281 -11.92 1.97 27.20
C ILE A 281 -11.93 3.49 27.29
N GLU A 282 -10.93 4.07 27.96
CA GLU A 282 -10.84 5.51 28.18
C GLU A 282 -10.83 6.26 26.84
N ILE A 283 -10.09 5.75 25.85
CA ILE A 283 -10.03 6.35 24.52
C ILE A 283 -11.37 6.22 23.78
N TYR A 284 -12.03 5.06 23.83
CA TYR A 284 -13.33 4.88 23.19
C TYR A 284 -14.43 5.74 23.83
N GLU A 285 -14.44 5.90 25.16
CA GLU A 285 -15.36 6.81 25.84
C GLU A 285 -15.11 8.26 25.44
N GLN A 286 -13.85 8.71 25.43
CA GLN A 286 -13.47 10.06 25.00
C GLN A 286 -13.87 10.35 23.55
N VAL A 287 -13.62 9.42 22.63
CA VAL A 287 -14.04 9.58 21.23
C VAL A 287 -15.57 9.53 21.12
N GLY A 288 -16.22 8.67 21.91
CA GLY A 288 -17.67 8.59 22.02
C GLY A 288 -18.28 9.94 22.39
N THR A 289 -17.84 10.55 23.49
CA THR A 289 -18.33 11.87 23.94
C THR A 289 -18.07 12.96 22.89
N ASN A 290 -16.85 13.02 22.34
CA ASN A 290 -16.49 14.03 21.33
C ASN A 290 -17.32 13.90 20.04
N THR A 291 -17.74 12.68 19.68
CA THR A 291 -18.58 12.46 18.50
C THR A 291 -20.06 12.72 18.74
N MET A 292 -20.54 12.69 19.99
CA MET A 292 -21.90 13.09 20.34
C MET A 292 -22.12 14.60 20.21
N ASP A 293 -21.10 15.40 20.53
CA ASP A 293 -21.15 16.85 20.40
C ASP A 293 -21.36 17.29 18.94
N ASN A 294 -21.01 16.43 17.97
CA ASN A 294 -21.20 16.69 16.55
C ASN A 294 -22.40 15.90 15.98
N PRO A 295 -23.51 16.58 15.59
CA PRO A 295 -24.70 15.92 15.06
C PRO A 295 -24.45 15.02 13.84
N LEU A 296 -23.39 15.28 13.05
CA LEU A 296 -23.03 14.48 11.87
C LEU A 296 -22.43 13.11 12.23
N LEU A 297 -21.73 13.01 13.36
CA LEU A 297 -21.03 11.79 13.81
C LEU A 297 -21.84 10.99 14.84
N LYS A 298 -23.06 11.46 15.17
CA LYS A 298 -23.97 10.84 16.13
C LYS A 298 -24.25 9.36 15.81
N TYR A 299 -24.32 9.00 14.54
CA TYR A 299 -24.57 7.61 14.11
C TYR A 299 -23.35 6.68 14.28
N SER A 300 -22.13 7.23 14.29
CA SER A 300 -20.91 6.44 14.55
C SER A 300 -20.62 6.27 16.04
N ALA A 301 -21.13 7.16 16.90
CA ALA A 301 -20.93 7.10 18.36
C ALA A 301 -21.36 5.75 18.96
N LYS A 302 -22.46 5.17 18.47
CA LYS A 302 -22.95 3.84 18.91
C LYS A 302 -21.91 2.73 18.73
N GLU A 303 -21.08 2.79 17.68
CA GLU A 303 -20.06 1.78 17.42
C GLU A 303 -18.92 1.92 18.44
N TYR A 304 -18.60 3.14 18.87
CA TYR A 304 -17.55 3.39 19.85
C TYR A 304 -17.98 2.94 21.25
N PHE A 305 -19.21 3.24 21.66
CA PHE A 305 -19.76 2.75 22.93
C PHE A 305 -19.89 1.23 22.95
N PHE A 306 -20.28 0.62 21.82
CA PHE A 306 -20.29 -0.84 21.70
C PHE A 306 -18.89 -1.45 21.88
N LYS A 307 -17.86 -0.86 21.26
CA LYS A 307 -16.46 -1.30 21.44
C LYS A 307 -15.95 -1.08 22.87
N ALA A 308 -16.29 0.05 23.50
CA ALA A 308 -15.96 0.32 24.90
C ALA A 308 -16.60 -0.70 25.85
N ALA A 309 -17.89 -0.99 25.67
CA ALA A 309 -18.62 -1.97 26.47
C ALA A 309 -18.03 -3.39 26.34
N LEU A 310 -17.65 -3.81 25.12
CA LEU A 310 -16.95 -5.09 24.92
C LEU A 310 -15.60 -5.13 25.63
N CYS A 311 -14.86 -4.01 25.66
CA CYS A 311 -13.60 -3.94 26.40
C CYS A 311 -13.83 -3.99 27.92
N HIS A 312 -14.84 -3.30 28.44
CA HIS A 312 -15.26 -3.41 29.84
C HIS A 312 -15.61 -4.84 30.21
N PHE A 313 -16.34 -5.53 29.32
CA PHE A 313 -16.78 -6.90 29.56
C PHE A 313 -15.65 -7.92 29.65
N ILE A 314 -14.52 -7.66 29.00
CA ILE A 314 -13.33 -8.51 29.14
C ILE A 314 -12.65 -8.28 30.51
N VAL A 315 -12.75 -7.07 31.07
CA VAL A 315 -12.14 -6.74 32.36
C VAL A 315 -13.02 -7.20 33.52
N ASP A 316 -14.30 -6.81 33.52
CA ASP A 316 -15.26 -7.11 34.58
C ASP A 316 -16.71 -6.97 34.07
N GLU A 317 -17.55 -7.96 34.41
CA GLU A 317 -18.96 -8.00 34.08
C GLU A 317 -19.78 -6.88 34.75
N LEU A 318 -19.44 -6.52 36.00
CA LEU A 318 -20.15 -5.48 36.74
C LEU A 318 -19.91 -4.11 36.11
N ASN A 319 -18.65 -3.84 35.72
CA ASN A 319 -18.30 -2.61 35.03
C ASN A 319 -18.97 -2.53 33.65
N ALA A 320 -19.15 -3.66 32.95
CA ALA A 320 -19.87 -3.68 31.68
C ALA A 320 -21.35 -3.31 31.82
N LYS A 321 -22.04 -3.80 32.87
CA LYS A 321 -23.43 -3.41 33.17
C LYS A 321 -23.57 -1.93 33.49
N LEU A 322 -22.70 -1.42 34.39
CA LEU A 322 -22.69 -0.01 34.76
C LEU A 322 -22.40 0.90 33.56
N ALA A 323 -21.43 0.51 32.72
CA ALA A 323 -21.12 1.23 31.49
C ALA A 323 -22.32 1.23 30.53
N LEU A 324 -23.03 0.10 30.41
CA LEU A 324 -24.21 0.01 29.55
C LEU A 324 -25.33 0.93 30.03
N GLU A 325 -25.65 0.93 31.33
CA GLU A 325 -26.66 1.84 31.90
C GLU A 325 -26.29 3.31 31.66
N LYS A 326 -25.02 3.68 31.88
CA LYS A 326 -24.48 5.02 31.58
C LYS A 326 -24.65 5.37 30.09
N TYR A 327 -24.37 4.45 29.18
CA TYR A 327 -24.52 4.70 27.74
C TYR A 327 -25.99 4.83 27.31
N GLU A 328 -26.91 4.12 27.97
CA GLU A 328 -28.36 4.27 27.75
C GLU A 328 -28.88 5.62 28.24
N GLU A 329 -28.40 6.09 29.39
CA GLU A 329 -28.75 7.41 29.92
C GLU A 329 -28.18 8.53 29.02
N MET A 330 -26.93 8.42 28.60
CA MET A 330 -26.27 9.41 27.75
C MET A 330 -26.87 9.45 26.33
N PHE A 331 -27.29 8.31 25.80
CA PHE A 331 -27.81 8.21 24.44
C PHE A 331 -29.06 7.33 24.37
N PRO A 332 -30.27 7.91 24.50
CA PRO A 332 -31.53 7.14 24.44
C PRO A 332 -31.75 6.36 23.13
N ALA A 333 -31.15 6.81 22.02
CA ALA A 333 -31.20 6.08 20.74
C ALA A 333 -30.26 4.84 20.72
N PHE A 334 -29.42 4.64 21.73
CA PHE A 334 -28.55 3.47 21.88
C PHE A 334 -29.39 2.27 22.31
N THR A 335 -30.38 2.50 23.17
CA THR A 335 -31.26 1.46 23.71
C THR A 335 -31.98 0.68 22.61
N ASP A 336 -32.43 1.37 21.55
CA ASP A 336 -33.08 0.74 20.41
C ASP A 336 -32.10 0.09 19.42
N SER A 337 -30.82 0.41 19.54
CA SER A 337 -29.77 -0.06 18.65
C SER A 337 -29.53 -1.57 18.84
N ARG A 338 -29.15 -2.23 17.74
CA ARG A 338 -28.92 -3.68 17.70
C ARG A 338 -27.71 -4.07 18.54
N GLU A 339 -26.74 -3.16 18.58
CA GLU A 339 -25.50 -3.23 19.33
C GLU A 339 -25.78 -3.32 20.84
N CYS A 340 -26.71 -2.52 21.38
CA CYS A 340 -27.11 -2.60 22.79
C CYS A 340 -27.90 -3.88 23.10
N LYS A 341 -28.86 -4.25 22.22
CA LYS A 341 -29.62 -5.50 22.37
C LYS A 341 -28.72 -6.74 22.39
N LEU A 342 -27.67 -6.75 21.58
CA LEU A 342 -26.66 -7.81 21.63
C LEU A 342 -25.94 -7.79 22.97
N LEU A 343 -25.41 -6.64 23.42
CA LEU A 343 -24.69 -6.56 24.70
C LEU A 343 -25.54 -7.07 25.88
N LYS A 344 -26.83 -6.70 25.95
CA LYS A 344 -27.74 -7.20 26.99
C LYS A 344 -27.88 -8.73 26.96
N LYS A 345 -28.12 -9.31 25.77
CA LYS A 345 -28.15 -10.77 25.60
C LYS A 345 -26.82 -11.45 25.97
N LEU A 346 -25.68 -10.82 25.67
CA LEU A 346 -24.36 -11.37 26.00
C LEU A 346 -24.08 -11.30 27.51
N LEU A 347 -24.53 -10.24 28.19
CA LEU A 347 -24.46 -10.10 29.65
C LEU A 347 -25.32 -11.15 30.34
N GLU A 348 -26.58 -11.30 29.93
CA GLU A 348 -27.50 -12.34 30.45
C GLU A 348 -26.90 -13.75 30.28
N ALA A 349 -26.40 -14.07 29.09
CA ALA A 349 -25.77 -15.37 28.83
C ALA A 349 -24.49 -15.61 29.65
N HIS A 350 -23.76 -14.56 30.00
CA HIS A 350 -22.56 -14.65 30.84
C HIS A 350 -22.90 -14.84 32.32
N GLU A 351 -23.93 -14.14 32.82
CA GLU A 351 -24.46 -14.32 34.18
C GLU A 351 -24.99 -15.74 34.41
N GLU A 352 -25.62 -16.33 33.39
CA GLU A 352 -26.09 -17.72 33.42
C GLU A 352 -24.96 -18.75 33.15
N GLN A 353 -23.73 -18.29 32.89
CA GLN A 353 -22.59 -19.11 32.44
C GLN A 353 -22.92 -20.02 31.23
N ASN A 354 -23.86 -19.59 30.38
CA ASN A 354 -24.38 -20.39 29.29
C ASN A 354 -23.63 -20.09 27.98
N SER A 355 -22.61 -20.91 27.70
CA SER A 355 -21.81 -20.75 26.48
C SER A 355 -22.58 -21.00 25.17
N GLU A 356 -23.69 -21.76 25.20
CA GLU A 356 -24.51 -22.02 24.01
C GLU A 356 -25.37 -20.81 23.65
N ALA A 357 -26.06 -20.23 24.64
CA ALA A 357 -26.85 -19.01 24.49
C ALA A 357 -25.99 -17.84 23.97
N TYR A 358 -24.75 -17.70 24.48
CA TYR A 358 -23.79 -16.72 23.99
C TYR A 358 -23.49 -16.93 22.49
N THR A 359 -23.23 -18.17 22.06
CA THR A 359 -22.94 -18.45 20.65
C THR A 359 -24.13 -18.25 19.73
N GLU A 360 -25.34 -18.54 20.20
CA GLU A 360 -26.57 -18.30 19.45
C GLU A 360 -26.81 -16.80 19.26
N ALA A 361 -26.68 -15.99 20.32
CA ALA A 361 -26.81 -14.53 20.24
C ALA A 361 -25.80 -13.91 19.24
N VAL A 362 -24.54 -14.37 19.25
CA VAL A 362 -23.52 -13.91 18.30
C VAL A 362 -23.87 -14.34 16.85
N LYS A 363 -24.41 -15.54 16.66
CA LYS A 363 -24.81 -16.05 15.34
C LYS A 363 -26.00 -15.30 14.76
N GLU A 364 -27.01 -15.00 15.59
CA GLU A 364 -28.13 -14.14 15.21
C GLU A 364 -27.63 -12.77 14.77
N PHE A 365 -26.68 -12.19 15.52
CA PHE A 365 -26.12 -10.90 15.17
C PHE A 365 -25.32 -10.93 13.86
N ASP A 366 -24.46 -11.93 13.62
CA ASP A 366 -23.69 -12.04 12.36
C ASP A 366 -24.59 -12.19 11.12
N SER A 367 -25.75 -12.83 11.28
CA SER A 367 -26.71 -12.97 10.18
C SER A 367 -27.31 -11.63 9.71
N ILE A 368 -27.39 -10.65 10.62
CA ILE A 368 -27.97 -9.33 10.37
C ILE A 368 -26.87 -8.30 10.07
N SER A 369 -25.79 -8.32 10.86
CA SER A 369 -24.66 -7.39 10.80
C SER A 369 -23.37 -8.20 10.80
N ARG A 370 -22.68 -8.21 9.65
CA ARG A 370 -21.43 -8.96 9.51
C ARG A 370 -20.40 -8.53 10.54
N LEU A 371 -19.83 -9.51 11.24
CA LEU A 371 -18.78 -9.28 12.23
C LEU A 371 -17.46 -8.90 11.56
N ASP A 372 -16.83 -7.86 12.09
CA ASP A 372 -15.46 -7.48 11.71
C ASP A 372 -14.43 -8.39 12.41
N GLN A 373 -13.20 -8.44 11.90
CA GLN A 373 -12.11 -9.22 12.46
C GLN A 373 -11.81 -8.83 13.91
N TRP A 374 -11.87 -7.54 14.23
CA TRP A 374 -11.67 -7.03 15.60
C TRP A 374 -12.77 -7.54 16.55
N LEU A 375 -14.04 -7.41 16.14
CA LEU A 375 -15.19 -7.88 16.94
C LEU A 375 -15.13 -9.38 17.19
N THR A 376 -14.81 -10.15 16.15
CA THR A 376 -14.66 -11.61 16.26
C THR A 376 -13.60 -11.97 17.30
N THR A 377 -12.46 -11.27 17.29
CA THR A 377 -11.37 -11.51 18.25
C THR A 377 -11.82 -11.21 19.68
N MET A 378 -12.49 -10.08 19.91
CA MET A 378 -12.96 -9.69 21.25
C MET A 378 -14.04 -10.64 21.77
N LEU A 379 -15.04 -10.96 20.94
CA LEU A 379 -16.12 -11.89 21.30
C LEU A 379 -15.61 -13.30 21.60
N LEU A 380 -14.56 -13.75 20.91
CA LEU A 380 -13.91 -15.03 21.21
C LEU A 380 -13.13 -14.99 22.52
N ARG A 381 -12.49 -13.86 22.87
CA ARG A 381 -11.82 -13.70 24.18
C ARG A 381 -12.83 -13.76 25.32
N ILE A 382 -13.96 -13.08 25.19
CA ILE A 382 -15.09 -13.17 26.13
C ILE A 382 -15.65 -14.60 26.20
N LYS A 383 -15.82 -15.28 25.07
CA LYS A 383 -16.29 -16.67 25.09
C LYS A 383 -15.34 -17.57 25.89
N LYS A 384 -14.04 -17.35 25.78
CA LYS A 384 -13.03 -18.10 26.54
C LYS A 384 -13.10 -17.82 28.05
N SER A 385 -13.46 -16.61 28.49
CA SER A 385 -13.66 -16.36 29.93
C SER A 385 -14.85 -17.14 30.49
N ILE A 386 -15.95 -17.25 29.74
CA ILE A 386 -17.12 -18.06 30.14
C ILE A 386 -16.77 -19.56 30.21
N GLN A 387 -15.96 -20.06 29.28
CA GLN A 387 -15.53 -21.46 29.26
C GLN A 387 -14.36 -21.75 30.23
N GLY A 388 -13.78 -20.70 30.83
CA GLY A 388 -12.46 -20.68 31.47
C GLY A 388 -12.42 -21.03 32.96
N GLU A 389 -13.47 -21.57 33.55
CA GLU A 389 -13.38 -22.29 34.85
C GLU A 389 -13.13 -23.80 34.68
N GLY A 390 -13.01 -24.31 33.44
CA GLY A 390 -12.96 -25.76 33.16
C GLY A 390 -11.72 -26.32 32.45
N ASP A 391 -10.80 -25.49 31.94
CA ASP A 391 -9.68 -25.98 31.12
C ASP A 391 -8.35 -25.37 31.59
N GLY A 392 -7.90 -25.84 32.76
CA GLY A 392 -6.55 -25.65 33.24
C GLY A 392 -5.56 -26.42 32.35
N ASP A 393 -4.63 -25.66 31.76
CA ASP A 393 -3.31 -26.06 31.28
C ASP A 393 -3.04 -27.57 31.12
N LEU A 394 -3.29 -28.07 29.91
CA LEU A 394 -2.50 -29.15 29.32
C LEU A 394 -1.88 -28.67 28.02
N LYS A 395 -0.79 -27.89 28.14
CA LYS A 395 0.38 -28.00 27.26
C LYS A 395 1.61 -27.24 27.74
#